data_AF-A0A413J5A9-F1
#
_entry.id   AF-A0A413J5A9-F1
#
_cell.length_a   1.000
_cell.length_b   1.000
_cell.length_c   1.000
_cell.angle_alpha   90.00
_cell.angle_beta   90.00
_cell.angle_gamma   90.00
#
_symmetry.space_group_name_H-M   'P 1'
#
loop_
_entity.id
_entity.type
_entity.pdbx_description
1 polymer ?
#
loop_
_entity_poly.entity_id
_entity_poly.type
_entity_poly.pdbx_seq_one_letter_code
_entity_poly.pdbx_strand_id
1 'polypeptide(L)'
;MVEVIEQIGGIKFADLRLYAIVLFTCCIFIVVSSFVDMWSGIDAARVNKEKIDSKGLRRTVAKVVDYFRVLIFGTMVDVLGLFISWYVAPYCMILITMGIICIEGRSVLENSRKKKSHAADVADMAQKIVKCISSKDAEDLIEQIKTKVERK
;
A
#
# COMPACT_ATOMS: atom_id res chain seq x y z
N MET A 1 32.50 24.51 -26.00
CA MET A 1 32.51 23.44 -27.02
C MET A 1 33.56 22.38 -26.72
N VAL A 2 34.80 22.76 -26.38
CA VAL A 2 35.88 21.84 -25.94
C VAL A 2 35.53 21.11 -24.64
N GLU A 3 35.03 21.80 -23.61
CA GLU A 3 34.59 21.17 -22.34
C GLU A 3 33.47 20.14 -22.56
N VAL A 4 32.53 20.42 -23.47
CA VAL A 4 31.43 19.50 -23.82
C VAL A 4 31.96 18.25 -24.52
N ILE A 5 32.98 18.39 -25.38
CA ILE A 5 33.62 17.27 -26.09
C ILE A 5 34.45 16.42 -25.12
N GLU A 6 35.18 17.03 -24.18
CA GLU A 6 35.88 16.33 -23.10
C GLU A 6 34.90 15.60 -22.16
N GLN A 7 33.73 16.19 -21.89
CA GLN A 7 32.68 15.54 -21.11
C GLN A 7 32.06 14.33 -21.81
N ILE A 8 31.81 14.42 -23.12
CA ILE A 8 31.30 13.29 -23.91
C ILE A 8 32.32 12.14 -23.94
N GLY A 9 33.63 12.45 -23.95
CA GLY A 9 34.71 11.47 -23.75
C GLY A 9 34.94 11.05 -22.29
N GLY A 10 34.30 11.72 -21.33
CA GLY A 10 34.52 11.60 -19.89
C GLY A 10 33.42 10.86 -19.11
N ILE A 11 32.33 10.43 -19.74
CA ILE A 11 31.33 9.56 -19.10
C ILE A 11 32.02 8.24 -18.75
N LYS A 12 32.25 8.00 -17.47
CA LYS A 12 32.91 6.76 -17.04
C LYS A 12 31.90 5.63 -17.14
N PHE A 13 32.35 4.46 -17.58
CA PHE A 13 31.54 3.24 -17.52
C PHE A 13 30.98 2.96 -16.11
N ALA A 14 31.66 3.44 -15.07
CA ALA A 14 31.19 3.38 -13.68
C ALA A 14 29.88 4.15 -13.46
N ASP A 15 29.73 5.33 -14.08
CA ASP A 15 28.55 6.19 -13.93
C ASP A 15 27.36 5.54 -14.63
N LEU A 16 27.54 5.06 -15.86
CA LEU A 16 26.50 4.33 -16.58
C LEU A 16 26.05 3.06 -15.83
N ARG A 17 27.01 2.33 -15.23
CA ARG A 17 26.71 1.16 -14.39
C ARG A 17 25.90 1.54 -13.16
N LEU A 18 26.25 2.63 -12.47
CA LEU A 18 25.50 3.12 -11.33
C LEU A 18 24.05 3.44 -11.72
N TYR A 19 23.85 4.16 -12.81
CA TYR A 19 22.52 4.54 -13.29
C TYR A 19 21.69 3.32 -13.67
N ALA A 20 22.28 2.34 -14.35
CA ALA A 20 21.61 1.08 -14.71
C ALA A 20 21.19 0.28 -13.47
N ILE A 21 22.07 0.19 -12.45
CA ILE A 21 21.75 -0.49 -11.19
C ILE A 21 20.60 0.23 -10.49
N VAL A 22 20.66 1.56 -10.34
CA VAL A 22 19.61 2.33 -9.66
C VAL A 22 18.29 2.22 -10.40
N LEU A 23 18.28 2.32 -11.74
CA LEU A 23 17.07 2.13 -12.53
C LEU A 23 16.44 0.76 -12.29
N PHE A 24 17.24 -0.31 -12.35
CA PHE A 24 16.77 -1.67 -12.13
C PHE A 24 16.20 -1.86 -10.72
N THR A 25 16.90 -1.31 -9.71
CA THR A 25 16.43 -1.31 -8.31
C THR A 25 15.10 -0.56 -8.18
N CYS A 26 14.96 0.62 -8.79
CA CYS A 26 13.73 1.41 -8.79
C CYS A 26 12.56 0.65 -9.43
N CYS A 27 12.80 -0.02 -10.56
CA CYS A 27 11.82 -0.87 -11.23
C CYS A 27 11.31 -2.00 -10.31
N ILE A 28 12.21 -2.70 -9.63
CA ILE A 28 11.85 -3.76 -8.68
C ILE A 28 11.00 -3.20 -7.54
N PHE A 29 11.43 -2.08 -6.93
CA PHE A 29 10.70 -1.48 -5.81
C PHE A 29 9.28 -1.05 -6.20
N ILE A 30 9.10 -0.45 -7.37
CA ILE A 30 7.77 -0.07 -7.88
C ILE A 30 6.88 -1.31 -7.98
N VAL A 31 7.35 -2.36 -8.64
CA VAL A 31 6.60 -3.60 -8.83
C VAL A 31 6.24 -4.23 -7.48
N VAL A 32 7.23 -4.42 -6.60
CA VAL A 32 7.03 -5.01 -5.27
C VAL A 32 6.04 -4.19 -4.45
N SER A 33 6.16 -2.85 -4.44
CA SER A 33 5.26 -1.98 -3.68
C SER A 33 3.81 -2.08 -4.15
N SER A 34 3.56 -2.13 -5.46
CA SER A 34 2.21 -2.30 -6.02
C SER A 34 1.63 -3.69 -5.75
N PHE A 35 2.45 -4.74 -5.73
CA PHE A 35 2.00 -6.07 -5.32
C PHE A 35 1.65 -6.15 -3.82
N VAL A 36 2.43 -5.50 -2.96
CA VAL A 36 2.14 -5.40 -1.52
C VAL A 36 0.84 -4.63 -1.27
N ASP A 37 0.60 -3.54 -2.00
CA ASP A 37 -0.68 -2.81 -1.96
C ASP A 37 -1.86 -3.70 -2.34
N MET A 38 -1.75 -4.40 -3.48
CA MET A 38 -2.78 -5.31 -3.96
C MET A 38 -3.06 -6.42 -2.95
N TRP A 39 -2.02 -7.04 -2.39
CA TRP A 39 -2.19 -8.10 -1.39
C TRP A 39 -2.85 -7.55 -0.11
N SER A 40 -2.42 -6.39 0.38
CA SER A 40 -3.05 -5.73 1.53
C SER A 40 -4.55 -5.48 1.30
N GLY A 41 -4.94 -5.08 0.09
CA GLY A 41 -6.34 -4.90 -0.30
C GLY A 41 -7.13 -6.20 -0.38
N ILE A 42 -6.56 -7.26 -0.95
CA ILE A 42 -7.21 -8.58 -0.98
C ILE A 42 -7.41 -9.12 0.43
N ASP A 43 -6.41 -8.97 1.30
CA ASP A 43 -6.49 -9.42 2.68
C ASP A 43 -7.52 -8.59 3.48
N ALA A 44 -7.64 -7.28 3.22
CA ALA A 44 -8.68 -6.45 3.81
C ALA A 44 -10.09 -6.87 3.38
N ALA A 45 -10.29 -7.09 2.08
CA ALA A 45 -11.57 -7.56 1.54
C ALA A 45 -11.96 -8.93 2.10
N ARG A 46 -10.99 -9.85 2.28
CA ARG A 46 -11.21 -11.17 2.86
C ARG A 46 -11.68 -11.09 4.32
N VAL A 47 -11.06 -10.24 5.14
CA VAL A 47 -11.46 -10.04 6.54
C VAL A 47 -12.86 -9.44 6.64
N ASN A 48 -13.19 -8.47 5.77
CA ASN A 48 -14.49 -7.81 5.74
C ASN A 48 -15.59 -8.61 5.02
N LYS A 49 -15.28 -9.80 4.49
CA LYS A 49 -16.19 -10.62 3.64
C LYS A 49 -16.75 -9.86 2.44
N GLU A 50 -16.00 -8.89 1.92
CA GLU A 50 -16.33 -8.15 0.69
C GLU A 50 -16.04 -9.03 -0.54
N LYS A 51 -16.72 -8.77 -1.67
CA LYS A 51 -16.46 -9.51 -2.92
C LYS A 51 -15.05 -9.21 -3.44
N ILE A 52 -14.25 -10.25 -3.61
CA ILE A 52 -12.94 -10.18 -4.27
C ILE A 52 -13.15 -10.24 -5.79
N ASP A 53 -12.82 -9.16 -6.50
CA ASP A 53 -12.96 -9.04 -7.96
C ASP A 53 -11.58 -9.10 -8.66
N SER A 54 -11.50 -9.78 -9.80
CA SER A 54 -10.30 -9.87 -10.65
C SER A 54 -9.88 -8.51 -11.21
N LYS A 55 -10.77 -7.51 -11.21
CA LYS A 55 -10.45 -6.11 -11.55
C LYS A 55 -9.29 -5.53 -10.72
N GLY A 56 -9.03 -6.06 -9.53
CA GLY A 56 -7.88 -5.66 -8.70
C GLY A 56 -6.55 -5.79 -9.43
N LEU A 57 -6.31 -6.93 -10.11
CA LEU A 57 -5.07 -7.14 -10.85
C LEU A 57 -4.92 -6.18 -12.03
N ARG A 58 -6.01 -5.93 -12.77
CA ARG A 58 -6.00 -4.95 -13.88
C ARG A 58 -5.67 -3.55 -13.39
N ARG A 59 -6.16 -3.17 -12.20
CA ARG A 59 -5.83 -1.89 -11.56
C ARG A 59 -4.36 -1.83 -11.17
N THR A 60 -3.80 -2.88 -10.58
CA THR A 60 -2.38 -2.96 -10.22
C THR A 60 -1.48 -2.84 -11.45
N VAL A 61 -1.81 -3.53 -12.55
CA VAL A 61 -1.07 -3.41 -13.81
C VAL A 61 -1.14 -1.97 -14.35
N ALA A 62 -2.30 -1.33 -14.32
CA ALA A 62 -2.43 0.07 -14.74
C ALA A 62 -1.57 1.01 -13.89
N LYS A 63 -1.56 0.85 -12.55
CA LYS A 63 -0.69 1.61 -11.64
C LYS A 63 0.79 1.43 -12.01
N VAL A 64 1.24 0.18 -12.16
CA VAL A 64 2.63 -0.13 -12.51
C VAL A 64 3.03 0.50 -13.84
N VAL A 65 2.14 0.46 -14.85
CA VAL A 65 2.38 1.11 -16.15
C VAL A 65 2.49 2.63 -15.99
N ASP A 66 1.59 3.26 -15.24
CA ASP A 66 1.63 4.70 -15.01
C ASP A 66 2.88 5.13 -14.20
N TYR A 67 3.30 4.33 -13.23
CA TYR A 67 4.54 4.53 -12.50
C TYR A 67 5.78 4.40 -13.39
N PHE A 68 5.81 3.41 -14.29
CA PHE A 68 6.89 3.29 -15.25
C PHE A 68 6.94 4.47 -16.23
N ARG A 69 5.79 5.01 -16.65
CA ARG A 69 5.75 6.22 -17.48
C ARG A 69 6.45 7.39 -16.78
N VAL A 70 6.12 7.64 -15.51
CA VAL A 70 6.76 8.71 -14.72
C VAL A 70 8.24 8.44 -14.48
N LEU A 71 8.63 7.18 -14.19
CA LEU A 71 10.02 6.78 -14.02
C LEU A 71 10.85 7.01 -15.31
N ILE A 72 10.28 6.74 -16.48
CA ILE A 72 10.94 7.00 -17.78
C ILE A 72 11.18 8.51 -17.94
N PHE A 73 10.21 9.37 -17.60
CA PHE A 73 10.42 10.82 -17.61
C PHE A 73 11.54 11.24 -16.65
N GLY A 74 11.54 10.70 -15.43
CA GLY A 74 12.64 10.94 -14.47
C GLY A 74 13.99 10.49 -15.01
N THR A 75 14.03 9.34 -15.69
CA THR A 75 15.23 8.80 -16.32
C THR A 75 15.78 9.72 -17.40
N MET A 76 14.92 10.36 -18.19
CA MET A 76 15.36 11.36 -19.17
C MET A 76 16.03 12.56 -18.50
N VAL A 77 15.48 13.04 -17.37
CA VAL A 77 16.09 14.14 -16.59
C VAL A 77 17.44 13.70 -16.00
N ASP A 78 17.52 12.50 -15.45
CA ASP A 78 18.77 11.95 -14.91
C ASP A 78 19.85 11.78 -16.00
N VAL A 79 19.47 11.37 -17.21
CA VAL A 79 20.39 11.29 -18.35
C VAL A 79 20.91 12.68 -18.75
N LEU A 80 20.07 13.73 -18.71
CA LEU A 80 20.53 15.10 -18.88
C LEU A 80 21.48 15.52 -17.75
N GLY A 81 21.27 15.00 -16.55
CA GLY A 81 22.15 15.17 -15.40
C GLY A 81 23.57 14.65 -15.63
N LEU A 82 23.77 13.61 -16.45
CA LEU A 82 25.13 13.12 -16.79
C LEU A 82 26.01 14.19 -17.47
N PHE A 83 25.40 15.22 -18.07
CA PHE A 83 26.10 16.36 -18.66
C PHE A 83 26.39 17.49 -17.65
N ILE A 84 26.12 17.28 -16.36
CA ILE A 84 26.28 18.28 -15.31
C ILE A 84 27.24 17.75 -14.25
N SER A 85 28.37 18.44 -14.03
CA SER A 85 29.47 17.93 -13.20
C SER A 85 29.13 17.71 -11.71
N TRP A 86 28.11 18.39 -11.17
CA TRP A 86 27.66 18.21 -9.78
C TRP A 86 26.62 17.08 -9.62
N TYR A 87 26.18 16.48 -10.73
CA TYR A 87 25.09 15.50 -10.74
C TYR A 87 25.65 14.06 -10.65
N VAL A 88 25.98 13.66 -9.42
CA VAL A 88 26.75 12.43 -9.15
C VAL A 88 25.89 11.15 -9.21
N ALA A 89 24.56 11.27 -9.09
CA ALA A 89 23.65 10.13 -9.02
C ALA A 89 22.29 10.45 -9.67
N PRO A 90 21.50 9.44 -10.09
CA PRO A 90 20.18 9.63 -10.68
C PRO A 90 19.14 10.01 -9.62
N TYR A 91 19.16 11.27 -9.16
CA TYR A 91 18.30 11.76 -8.08
C TYR A 91 16.81 11.72 -8.46
N CYS A 92 16.46 11.98 -9.72
CA CYS A 92 15.06 12.05 -10.13
C CYS A 92 14.37 10.69 -10.05
N MET A 93 14.97 9.62 -10.57
CA MET A 93 14.50 8.24 -10.43
C MET A 93 14.28 7.89 -8.95
N ILE A 94 15.25 8.19 -8.09
CA ILE A 94 15.18 7.88 -6.65
C ILE A 94 14.00 8.60 -6.00
N LEU A 95 13.85 9.91 -6.25
CA LEU A 95 12.75 10.71 -5.68
C LEU A 95 11.38 10.23 -6.16
N ILE A 96 11.25 9.90 -7.45
CA ILE A 96 10.00 9.37 -8.02
C ILE A 96 9.65 8.04 -7.35
N THR A 97 10.60 7.11 -7.26
CA THR A 97 10.37 5.81 -6.63
C THR A 97 10.02 5.96 -5.14
N MET A 98 10.71 6.84 -4.41
CA MET A 98 10.34 7.14 -3.02
C MET A 98 8.93 7.69 -2.90
N GLY A 99 8.52 8.61 -3.78
CA GLY A 99 7.16 9.13 -3.83
C GLY A 99 6.12 8.03 -4.06
N ILE A 100 6.38 7.13 -5.01
CA ILE A 100 5.49 5.98 -5.30
C ILE A 100 5.37 5.04 -4.10
N ILE A 101 6.49 4.68 -3.47
CA ILE A 101 6.50 3.84 -2.26
C ILE A 101 5.69 4.49 -1.15
N CYS A 102 5.80 5.81 -0.96
CA CYS A 102 5.00 6.54 0.03
C CYS A 102 3.49 6.48 -0.28
N ILE A 103 3.10 6.63 -1.55
CA ILE A 103 1.69 6.55 -1.99
C ILE A 103 1.12 5.16 -1.71
N GLU A 104 1.80 4.11 -2.16
CA GLU A 104 1.34 2.72 -1.95
C GLU A 104 1.41 2.33 -0.47
N GLY A 105 2.43 2.79 0.26
CA GLY A 105 2.53 2.61 1.70
C GLY A 105 1.34 3.22 2.46
N ARG A 106 0.87 4.42 2.05
CA ARG A 106 -0.35 5.01 2.61
C ARG A 106 -1.59 4.17 2.31
N SER A 107 -1.71 3.65 1.09
CA SER A 107 -2.81 2.76 0.68
C SER A 107 -2.83 1.46 1.51
N VAL A 108 -1.68 0.85 1.75
CA VAL A 108 -1.53 -0.34 2.63
C VAL A 108 -1.98 -0.05 4.06
N LEU A 109 -1.62 1.12 4.60
CA LEU A 109 -2.03 1.55 5.94
C LEU A 109 -3.54 1.77 6.04
N GLU A 110 -4.16 2.34 5.01
CA GLU A 110 -5.61 2.52 4.93
C GLU A 110 -6.34 1.17 4.96
N ASN A 111 -5.90 0.21 4.14
CA ASN A 111 -6.47 -1.14 4.13
C ASN A 111 -6.29 -1.86 5.47
N SER A 112 -5.15 -1.66 6.13
CA SER A 112 -4.90 -2.19 7.48
C SER A 112 -5.82 -1.58 8.54
N ARG A 113 -6.17 -0.29 8.42
CA ARG A 113 -7.11 0.37 9.34
C ARG A 113 -8.53 -0.13 9.16
N LYS A 114 -8.98 -0.34 7.91
CA LYS A 114 -10.31 -0.90 7.60
C LYS A 114 -10.54 -2.27 8.24
N LYS A 115 -9.51 -3.11 8.32
CA LYS A 115 -9.57 -4.41 9.03
C LYS A 115 -9.89 -4.24 10.52
N LYS A 116 -9.27 -3.24 11.18
CA LYS A 116 -9.42 -3.02 12.63
C LYS A 116 -10.78 -2.43 12.98
N SER A 117 -11.27 -1.46 12.20
CA SER A 117 -12.57 -0.82 12.47
C SER A 117 -13.73 -1.79 12.27
N HIS A 118 -13.71 -2.58 11.20
CA HIS A 118 -14.82 -3.49 10.91
C HIS A 118 -14.98 -4.61 11.95
N ALA A 119 -13.87 -5.10 12.52
CA ALA A 119 -13.91 -6.07 13.61
C ALA A 119 -14.50 -5.48 14.90
N ALA A 120 -14.17 -4.21 15.21
CA ALA A 120 -14.71 -3.50 16.37
C ALA A 120 -16.22 -3.24 16.23
N ASP A 121 -16.68 -2.84 15.04
CA ASP A 121 -18.10 -2.56 14.79
C ASP A 121 -18.96 -3.83 14.89
N VAL A 122 -18.48 -4.97 14.37
CA VAL A 122 -19.21 -6.25 14.48
C VAL A 122 -19.27 -6.73 15.94
N ALA A 123 -18.20 -6.54 16.72
CA ALA A 123 -18.19 -6.87 18.13
C ALA A 123 -19.16 -5.99 18.95
N ASP A 124 -19.19 -4.68 18.68
CA ASP A 124 -20.12 -3.75 19.33
C ASP A 124 -21.59 -4.05 18.97
N MET A 125 -21.87 -4.38 17.70
CA MET A 125 -23.20 -4.84 17.28
C MET A 125 -23.61 -6.14 17.97
N ALA A 126 -22.71 -7.12 18.07
CA ALA A 126 -22.98 -8.37 18.79
C ALA A 126 -23.25 -8.13 20.29
N GLN A 127 -22.47 -7.25 20.93
CA GLN A 127 -22.69 -6.86 22.33
C GLN A 127 -24.03 -6.15 22.52
N LYS A 128 -24.42 -5.25 21.62
CA LYS A 128 -25.75 -4.60 21.65
C LYS A 128 -26.88 -5.62 21.52
N ILE A 129 -26.75 -6.61 20.62
CA ILE A 129 -27.76 -7.67 20.46
C ILE A 129 -27.87 -8.53 21.74
N VAL A 130 -26.75 -8.98 22.30
CA VAL A 130 -26.74 -9.76 23.56
C VAL A 130 -27.32 -8.95 24.71
N LYS A 131 -26.99 -7.65 24.80
CA LYS A 131 -27.53 -6.75 25.83
C LYS A 131 -29.04 -6.55 25.68
N CYS A 132 -29.55 -6.45 24.44
CA CYS A 132 -30.99 -6.37 24.17
C CYS A 132 -31.73 -7.69 24.48
N ILE A 133 -31.11 -8.84 24.23
CA ILE A 133 -31.66 -10.16 24.59
C ILE A 133 -31.72 -10.30 26.12
N SER A 134 -30.66 -9.88 26.83
CA SER A 134 -30.60 -9.88 28.29
C SER A 134 -31.68 -9.03 28.96
N SER A 135 -32.15 -7.92 28.37
CA SER A 135 -33.24 -7.12 28.94
C SER A 135 -34.60 -7.81 28.92
N LYS A 136 -34.83 -8.82 28.06
CA LYS A 136 -36.03 -9.66 28.09
C LYS A 136 -35.83 -10.95 28.89
N ASP A 137 -34.64 -11.55 28.85
CA ASP A 137 -34.34 -12.79 29.57
C ASP A 137 -34.19 -12.61 31.09
N ALA A 138 -33.87 -11.39 31.56
CA ALA A 138 -33.75 -11.09 32.99
C ALA A 138 -35.10 -11.13 33.73
N GLU A 139 -36.20 -10.74 33.09
CA GLU A 139 -37.54 -10.81 33.68
C GLU A 139 -38.00 -12.27 33.80
N ASP A 140 -37.81 -13.08 32.76
CA ASP A 140 -38.15 -14.51 32.76
C ASP A 140 -37.31 -15.33 33.77
N LEU A 141 -36.03 -14.99 33.94
CA LEU A 141 -35.17 -15.65 34.94
C LEU A 141 -35.57 -15.29 36.37
N ILE A 142 -35.93 -14.03 36.64
CA ILE A 142 -36.40 -13.60 37.97
C ILE A 142 -37.74 -14.26 38.29
N GLU A 143 -38.63 -14.38 37.31
CA GLU A 143 -39.93 -15.03 37.49
C GLU A 143 -39.82 -16.55 37.72
N GLN A 144 -38.92 -17.23 37.01
CA GLN A 144 -38.62 -18.64 37.21
C GLN A 144 -37.91 -18.94 38.54
N ILE A 145 -37.05 -18.04 39.02
CA ILE A 145 -36.43 -18.16 40.34
C ILE A 145 -37.49 -17.98 41.43
N LYS A 146 -38.38 -16.98 41.30
CA LYS A 146 -39.45 -16.72 42.27
C LYS A 146 -40.43 -17.89 42.39
N THR A 147 -40.85 -18.48 41.27
CA THR A 147 -41.75 -19.65 41.27
C THR A 147 -41.10 -20.94 41.80
N LYS A 148 -39.77 -21.10 41.67
CA LYS A 148 -39.06 -22.24 42.27
C LYS A 148 -38.82 -22.06 43.76
N VAL A 149 -38.65 -20.83 44.24
CA VAL A 149 -38.49 -20.52 45.67
C VAL A 149 -39.80 -20.69 46.42
N GLU A 150 -40.95 -20.36 45.83
CA GLU A 150 -42.28 -20.56 46.47
C GLU A 150 -42.79 -22.01 46.47
N ARG A 151 -42.09 -22.93 45.78
CA ARG A 151 -42.41 -24.37 45.76
C ARG A 151 -41.57 -25.22 46.73
N LYS A 152 -40.76 -24.59 47.58
CA LYS A 152 -40.03 -25.24 48.67
C LYS A 152 -40.59 -24.77 50.01
#